data_AF-A0A7C5S1L6-F1
#
_entry.id   AF-A0A7C5S1L6-F1
#
_cell.length_a   1.000
_cell.length_b   1.000
_cell.length_c   1.000
_cell.angle_alpha   90.00
_cell.angle_beta   90.00
_cell.angle_gamma   90.00
#
_symmetry.space_group_name_H-M   'P 1'
#
loop_
_entity.id
_entity.type
_entity.pdbx_description
1 polymer ?
#
loop_
_entity_poly.entity_id
_entity_poly.type
_entity_poly.pdbx_seq_one_letter_code
_entity_poly.pdbx_strand_id
1 'polypeptide(L)'
;IKVPINTGRRNYIIPMKVDAAELVKIRNIGTVKALRIAPAETLADAPAFGKGASHMWVELTTRIPLRVAVDLPFGSVTMFLVDAANVGNLRALTRDEIRAAKKEGFR
;
A
#
# COMPACT_ATOMS: atom_id res chain seq x y z
N ILE A 1 10.88 -4.87 -9.25
CA ILE A 1 9.51 -5.43 -9.44
C ILE A 1 8.76 -4.52 -10.40
N LYS A 2 7.92 -5.00 -11.30
CA LYS A 2 7.10 -4.14 -12.17
C LYS A 2 5.66 -4.21 -11.71
N VAL A 3 5.03 -3.07 -11.44
CA VAL A 3 3.63 -3.00 -10.98
C VAL A 3 2.78 -2.31 -12.03
N PRO A 4 1.72 -2.96 -12.54
CA PRO A 4 0.77 -2.30 -13.41
C PRO A 4 -0.11 -1.34 -12.60
N ILE A 5 -0.20 -0.08 -13.04
CA ILE A 5 -1.11 0.91 -12.48
C ILE A 5 -2.01 1.42 -13.59
N ASN A 6 -3.30 1.12 -13.47
CA ASN A 6 -4.31 1.57 -14.42
C ASN A 6 -4.98 2.82 -13.86
N THR A 7 -4.90 3.91 -14.60
CA THR A 7 -5.64 5.14 -14.32
C THR A 7 -6.81 5.25 -15.31
N GLY A 8 -7.78 6.11 -15.03
CA GLY A 8 -8.87 6.36 -15.99
C GLY A 8 -8.42 6.93 -17.35
N ARG A 9 -7.15 7.33 -17.48
CA ARG A 9 -6.58 7.93 -18.71
C ARG A 9 -5.57 7.04 -19.41
N ARG A 10 -4.78 6.27 -18.66
CA ARG A 10 -3.64 5.48 -19.18
C ARG A 10 -3.26 4.37 -18.21
N ASN A 11 -2.69 3.30 -18.78
CA ASN A 11 -2.09 2.20 -18.03
C ASN A 11 -0.57 2.40 -18.00
N TYR A 12 0.02 2.27 -16.82
CA TYR A 12 1.45 2.40 -16.57
C TYR A 12 2.00 1.07 -16.09
N ILE A 13 3.26 0.79 -16.43
CA ILE A 13 4.04 -0.27 -15.79
C ILE A 13 5.16 0.42 -15.05
N ILE A 14 5.03 0.55 -13.73
CA ILE A 14 5.98 1.30 -12.92
C ILE A 14 7.09 0.36 -12.45
N PRO A 15 8.37 0.67 -12.73
CA PRO A 15 9.47 -0.03 -12.09
C PRO A 15 9.52 0.35 -10.61
N MET A 16 9.40 -0.67 -9.77
CA MET A 16 9.48 -0.55 -8.32
C MET A 16 10.82 -1.10 -7.84
N LYS A 17 11.48 -0.36 -6.95
CA LYS A 17 12.63 -0.82 -6.17
C LYS A 17 12.16 -1.45 -4.87
N VAL A 18 12.92 -2.42 -4.39
CA VAL A 18 12.73 -2.99 -3.06
C VAL A 18 13.51 -2.13 -2.08
N ASP A 19 12.82 -1.58 -1.10
CA ASP A 19 13.43 -0.75 -0.05
C ASP A 19 13.81 -1.60 1.16
N ALA A 20 12.96 -2.56 1.53
CA ALA A 20 13.20 -3.43 2.68
C ALA A 20 12.41 -4.73 2.58
N ALA A 21 12.84 -5.74 3.33
CA ALA A 21 12.03 -6.88 3.71
C ALA A 21 11.67 -6.75 5.19
N GLU A 22 10.39 -6.89 5.53
CA GLU A 22 9.91 -6.70 6.90
C GLU A 22 8.73 -7.62 7.23
N LEU A 23 8.46 -7.79 8.52
CA LEU A 23 7.29 -8.49 9.01
C LEU A 23 6.13 -7.52 9.15
N VAL A 24 5.04 -7.77 8.41
CA VAL A 24 3.83 -6.95 8.45
C VAL A 24 2.75 -7.72 9.19
N LYS A 25 2.21 -7.11 10.25
CA LYS A 25 1.05 -7.65 10.96
C LYS A 25 -0.23 -7.19 10.27
N ILE A 26 -1.06 -8.14 9.86
CA ILE A 26 -2.36 -7.88 9.26
C ILE A 26 -3.43 -8.37 10.22
N ARG A 27 -4.38 -7.49 10.51
CA ARG A 27 -5.50 -7.78 11.41
C ARG A 27 -6.27 -9.00 10.90
N ASN A 28 -6.54 -9.94 11.80
CA ASN A 28 -7.27 -11.19 11.54
C ASN A 28 -6.62 -12.17 10.55
N ILE A 29 -5.45 -11.85 9.99
CA ILE A 29 -4.68 -12.78 9.13
C ILE A 29 -3.43 -13.26 9.85
N GLY A 30 -2.74 -12.37 10.59
CA GLY A 30 -1.51 -12.68 11.32
C GLY A 30 -0.31 -11.91 10.78
N THR A 31 0.90 -12.39 11.06
CA THR A 31 2.16 -11.75 10.63
C THR A 31 2.67 -12.42 9.36
N VAL A 32 2.93 -11.62 8.34
CA VAL A 32 3.44 -12.09 7.03
C VAL A 32 4.77 -11.42 6.69
N LYS A 33 5.66 -12.15 5.99
CA LYS A 33 6.89 -11.58 5.43
C LYS A 33 6.53 -10.79 4.19
N ALA A 34 6.92 -9.51 4.16
CA ALA A 34 6.60 -8.61 3.07
C ALA A 34 7.87 -7.95 2.51
N LEU A 35 7.80 -7.58 1.24
CA LEU A 35 8.71 -6.60 0.65
C LEU A 35 8.03 -5.24 0.63
N ARG A 36 8.68 -4.25 1.21
CA ARG A 36 8.33 -2.85 1.00
C ARG A 36 8.99 -2.36 -0.28
N ILE A 37 8.16 -1.89 -1.20
CA ILE A 37 8.58 -1.42 -2.51
C ILE A 37 8.10 0.00 -2.73
N ALA A 38 8.89 0.77 -3.48
CA ALA A 38 8.55 2.13 -3.88
C ALA A 38 8.87 2.33 -5.36
N PRO A 39 8.26 3.31 -6.03
CA PRO A 39 8.63 3.69 -7.39
C PRO A 39 10.14 4.01 -7.46
N ALA A 40 10.81 3.44 -8.46
CA ALA A 40 12.22 3.73 -8.72
C ALA A 40 12.41 5.15 -9.30
N GLU A 41 11.40 5.65 -9.99
CA GLU A 41 11.39 6.92 -10.69
C GLU A 41 10.08 7.68 -10.49
N THR A 42 10.09 8.98 -10.79
CA THR A 42 8.89 9.82 -10.77
C THR A 42 8.26 9.86 -12.15
N LEU A 43 6.99 9.49 -12.24
CA LEU A 43 6.22 9.64 -13.47
C LEU A 43 5.71 11.08 -13.59
N ALA A 44 6.03 11.74 -14.70
CA ALA A 44 5.59 13.12 -14.97
C ALA A 44 4.06 13.26 -14.92
N ASP A 45 3.35 12.27 -15.47
CA ASP A 45 1.88 12.29 -15.58
C ASP A 45 1.17 11.65 -14.38
N ALA A 46 1.93 11.12 -13.41
CA ALA A 46 1.40 10.43 -12.25
C ALA A 46 2.28 10.69 -11.01
N PRO A 47 2.42 11.95 -10.56
CA PRO A 47 3.33 12.34 -9.49
C PRO A 47 3.02 11.68 -8.14
N ALA A 48 1.74 11.34 -7.90
CA ALA A 48 1.31 10.56 -6.73
C ALA A 48 1.94 9.15 -6.68
N PHE A 49 2.36 8.62 -7.83
CA PHE A 49 3.07 7.34 -7.95
C PHE A 49 4.55 7.54 -8.25
N GLY A 50 5.09 8.71 -7.90
CA GLY A 50 6.49 9.04 -8.07
C GLY A 50 7.39 8.58 -6.93
N LYS A 51 8.71 8.74 -7.12
CA LYS A 51 9.74 8.33 -6.15
C LYS A 51 9.48 8.99 -4.79
N GLY A 52 9.26 8.16 -3.78
CA GLY A 52 9.02 8.60 -2.39
C GLY A 52 7.58 9.03 -2.09
N ALA A 53 6.71 9.22 -3.10
CA ALA A 53 5.31 9.59 -2.91
C ALA A 53 4.41 8.39 -2.62
N SER A 54 4.86 7.17 -2.93
CA SER A 54 4.09 5.95 -2.65
C SER A 54 4.96 4.79 -2.20
N HIS A 55 4.40 3.99 -1.31
CA HIS A 55 4.98 2.74 -0.83
C HIS A 55 3.93 1.64 -0.88
N MET A 56 4.34 0.45 -1.30
CA MET A 56 3.52 -0.74 -1.31
C MET A 56 4.22 -1.86 -0.56
N TRP A 57 3.47 -2.61 0.22
CA TRP A 57 3.93 -3.83 0.86
C TRP A 57 3.31 -5.00 0.13
N VAL A 58 4.12 -5.90 -0.38
CA VAL A 58 3.67 -7.12 -1.06
C VAL A 58 4.19 -8.33 -0.29
N GLU A 59 3.36 -9.36 -0.15
CA GLU A 59 3.82 -10.61 0.48
C GLU A 59 4.97 -11.22 -0.34
N LEU A 60 5.97 -11.74 0.36
CA LEU A 60 7.24 -12.15 -0.23
C LEU A 60 7.10 -13.21 -1.32
N THR A 61 6.16 -14.15 -1.14
CA THR A 61 6.00 -15.34 -2.00
C THR A 61 4.98 -15.11 -3.11
N THR A 62 3.75 -14.79 -2.71
CA THR A 62 2.56 -14.63 -3.56
C THR A 62 2.52 -13.29 -4.28
N ARG A 63 3.29 -12.29 -3.81
CA ARG A 63 3.28 -10.91 -4.32
C ARG A 63 1.94 -10.20 -4.18
N ILE A 64 1.02 -10.73 -3.36
CA ILE A 64 -0.26 -10.09 -3.08
C ILE A 64 -0.02 -8.76 -2.36
N PRO A 65 -0.62 -7.64 -2.79
CA PRO A 65 -0.55 -6.37 -2.08
C PRO A 65 -1.22 -6.48 -0.70
N LEU A 66 -0.46 -6.16 0.33
CA LEU A 66 -0.89 -6.17 1.74
C LEU A 66 -1.30 -4.78 2.19
N ARG A 67 -0.61 -3.76 1.67
CA ARG A 67 -0.82 -2.36 2.02
C ARG A 67 -0.30 -1.47 0.91
N VAL A 68 -0.96 -0.35 0.69
CA VAL A 68 -0.50 0.75 -0.15
C VAL A 68 -0.64 2.05 0.63
N ALA A 69 0.41 2.85 0.66
CA ALA A 69 0.39 4.22 1.17
C ALA A 69 0.76 5.16 0.03
N VAL A 70 -0.04 6.20 -0.18
CA VAL A 70 0.16 7.23 -1.20
C VAL A 70 0.02 8.59 -0.55
N ASP A 71 1.07 9.40 -0.65
CA ASP A 71 1.07 10.78 -0.24
C ASP A 71 0.66 11.66 -1.43
N LEU A 72 -0.46 12.34 -1.27
CA LEU A 72 -1.02 13.28 -2.22
C LEU A 72 -0.76 14.72 -1.72
N PRO A 73 -0.75 15.73 -2.60
CA PRO A 73 -0.54 17.12 -2.19
C PRO A 73 -1.54 17.63 -1.13
N PHE A 74 -2.75 17.06 -1.11
CA PHE A 74 -3.85 17.44 -0.23
C PHE A 74 -4.11 16.44 0.90
N GLY A 75 -3.24 15.45 1.10
CA GLY A 75 -3.36 14.47 2.20
C GLY A 75 -2.75 13.12 1.85
N SER A 76 -2.92 12.13 2.73
CA SER A 76 -2.41 10.78 2.51
C SER A 76 -3.56 9.79 2.38
N VAL A 77 -3.46 8.86 1.44
CA VAL A 77 -4.36 7.71 1.33
C VAL A 77 -3.59 6.47 1.77
N THR A 78 -4.23 5.61 2.58
CA THR A 78 -3.68 4.30 2.91
C THR A 78 -4.72 3.23 2.72
N MET A 79 -4.35 2.19 2.01
CA MET A 79 -5.16 1.02 1.71
C MET A 79 -4.51 -0.19 2.36
N PHE A 80 -5.31 -1.11 2.89
CA PHE A 80 -4.83 -2.32 3.55
C PHE A 80 -5.62 -3.52 3.05
N LEU A 81 -4.96 -4.68 2.98
CA LEU A 81 -5.63 -5.96 2.80
C LEU A 81 -6.46 -6.26 4.05
N VAL A 82 -7.68 -6.74 3.82
CA VAL A 82 -8.62 -7.10 4.87
C VAL A 82 -9.18 -8.49 4.60
N ASP A 83 -9.53 -9.20 5.66
CA ASP A 83 -10.17 -10.52 5.56
C ASP A 83 -11.66 -10.37 5.22
N ALA A 84 -12.03 -10.76 4.00
CA ALA A 84 -13.39 -10.64 3.48
C ALA A 84 -14.44 -11.39 4.33
N ALA A 85 -14.08 -12.47 5.03
CA ALA A 85 -15.03 -13.20 5.88
C ALA A 85 -15.39 -12.43 7.16
N ASN A 86 -14.52 -11.52 7.58
CA ASN A 86 -14.60 -10.80 8.85
C ASN A 86 -14.78 -9.29 8.70
N VAL A 87 -14.82 -8.80 7.47
CA VAL A 87 -15.16 -7.42 7.15
C VAL A 87 -16.63 -7.45 6.76
N GLY A 88 -17.48 -6.84 7.58
CA GLY A 88 -18.87 -6.57 7.21
C GLY A 88 -18.94 -5.61 6.01
N ASN A 89 -19.89 -4.68 6.01
CA ASN A 89 -19.92 -3.67 4.95
C ASN A 89 -18.62 -2.86 4.91
N LEU A 90 -17.96 -2.85 3.74
CA LEU A 90 -16.81 -1.99 3.49
C LEU A 90 -17.23 -0.53 3.71
N ARG A 91 -16.65 0.10 4.72
CA ARG A 91 -16.87 1.52 5.02
C ARG A 91 -15.55 2.25 5.16
N ALA A 92 -15.59 3.56 4.93
CA ALA A 92 -14.46 4.41 5.25
C ALA A 92 -14.16 4.35 6.75
N LEU A 93 -12.88 4.15 7.09
CA LEU A 93 -12.40 4.29 8.45
C LEU A 93 -12.28 5.78 8.78
N THR A 94 -12.70 6.14 9.99
CA THR A 94 -12.50 7.49 10.54
C THR A 94 -11.01 7.73 10.84
N ARG A 95 -10.61 9.00 10.96
CA ARG A 95 -9.21 9.36 11.31
C ARG A 95 -8.75 8.73 12.61
N ASP A 96 -9.64 8.58 13.58
CA ASP A 96 -9.30 8.00 14.88
C ASP A 96 -9.14 6.48 14.80
N GLU A 97 -9.95 5.80 13.99
CA GLU A 97 -9.76 4.37 13.68
C GLU A 97 -8.44 4.13 12.94
N ILE A 98 -8.07 5.02 12.02
CA ILE A 98 -6.76 4.97 11.33
C ILE A 98 -5.61 5.20 12.32
N ARG A 99 -5.75 6.14 13.26
CA ARG A 99 -4.74 6.39 14.31
C ARG A 99 -4.63 5.22 15.28
N ALA A 100 -5.74 4.60 15.65
CA ALA A 100 -5.77 3.40 16.48
C ALA A 100 -5.07 2.23 15.75
N ALA A 101 -5.38 2.00 14.47
CA ALA A 101 -4.69 1.01 13.65
C ALA A 101 -3.17 1.30 13.56
N LYS A 102 -2.78 2.57 13.39
CA LYS A 102 -1.37 2.98 13.42
C LYS A 102 -0.69 2.65 14.75
N LYS A 103 -1.39 2.83 15.87
CA LYS A 103 -0.90 2.53 17.23
C LYS A 103 -0.82 1.02 17.51
N GLU A 104 -1.69 0.23 16.87
CA GLU A 104 -1.67 -1.25 16.89
C GLU A 104 -0.60 -1.88 15.96
N GLY A 105 0.19 -1.05 15.27
CA GLY A 105 1.34 -1.48 14.48
C GLY A 105 1.16 -1.37 12.96
N PHE A 106 0.08 -0.77 12.47
CA PHE A 106 -0.03 -0.40 11.04
C PHE A 106 0.81 0.86 10.76
N ARG A 107 2.13 0.71 10.65
CA ARG A 107 3.08 1.84 10.50
C ARG A 107 3.26 2.31 9.08
#